data_AF-A0A652LBR0-F1
#
_entry.id   AF-A0A652LBR0-F1
#
_cell.length_a   1.000
_cell.length_b   1.000
_cell.length_c   1.000
_cell.angle_alpha   90.00
_cell.angle_beta   90.00
_cell.angle_gamma   90.00
#
_symmetry.space_group_name_H-M   'P 1'
#
loop_
_entity.id
_entity.type
_entity.pdbx_description
1 polymer ?
#
loop_
_entity_poly.entity_id
_entity_poly.type
_entity_poly.pdbx_seq_one_letter_code
_entity_poly.pdbx_strand_id
1 'polypeptide(L)'
;MDTSVADAGVPANVPEYGEDRGPEGSPRACGVSFKGFGTDEASVDLARFERLVAELRERAWRQPTKRTERTNRDGAIGVAEVFLSQRGWRMSVEYRNPPEEGVITILAYDVACLKKHDIDLEVRG
;
A
#
# COMPACT_ATOMS: atom_id res chain seq x y z
N MET A 1 7.59 -4.95 22.40
CA MET A 1 8.02 -5.41 21.06
C MET A 1 7.84 -4.23 20.14
N ASP A 2 8.95 -3.56 19.83
CA ASP A 2 9.01 -2.43 18.92
C ASP A 2 8.58 -2.88 17.53
N THR A 3 7.30 -2.65 17.20
CA THR A 3 6.75 -2.85 15.85
C THR A 3 7.14 -1.65 14.99
N SER A 4 8.45 -1.47 14.80
CA SER A 4 9.03 -0.39 14.01
C SER A 4 8.85 -0.67 12.52
N VAL A 5 8.58 0.40 11.76
CA VAL A 5 8.50 0.47 10.29
C VAL A 5 9.68 -0.25 9.59
N ALA A 6 10.84 -0.34 10.25
CA ALA A 6 12.02 -1.03 9.75
C ALA A 6 11.78 -2.54 9.48
N ASP A 7 10.91 -3.20 10.26
CA ASP A 7 10.64 -4.64 10.10
C ASP A 7 9.77 -4.95 8.88
N ALA A 8 9.02 -3.97 8.38
CA ALA A 8 8.21 -4.12 7.17
C ALA A 8 9.03 -3.91 5.88
N GLY A 9 10.32 -3.55 5.95
CA GLY A 9 11.18 -3.40 4.78
C GLY A 9 10.69 -2.34 3.77
N VAL A 10 9.82 -1.43 4.21
CA VAL A 10 9.29 -0.32 3.42
C VAL A 10 10.44 0.67 3.13
N PRO A 11 10.53 1.27 1.93
CA PRO A 11 11.54 2.28 1.63
C PRO A 11 11.59 3.37 2.70
N ALA A 12 12.80 3.90 2.99
CA ALA A 12 12.97 4.99 3.94
C ALA A 12 12.07 6.17 3.54
N ASN A 13 11.32 6.68 4.53
CA ASN A 13 10.41 7.81 4.43
C ASN A 13 11.01 8.94 3.56
N VAL A 14 10.46 9.12 2.36
CA VAL A 14 10.62 10.36 1.59
C VAL A 14 9.69 11.37 2.28
N PRO A 15 10.11 12.60 2.61
CA PRO A 15 9.38 13.51 3.50
C PRO A 15 7.90 13.81 3.15
N GLU A 16 7.46 13.43 1.94
CA GLU A 16 6.07 13.48 1.47
C GLU A 16 5.18 12.31 1.97
N TYR A 17 5.73 11.28 2.63
CA TYR A 17 5.02 10.09 3.09
C TYR A 17 4.86 10.09 4.62
N GLY A 18 3.75 10.64 5.13
CA GLY A 18 3.43 10.59 6.56
C GLY A 18 3.04 9.19 7.03
N GLU A 19 3.64 8.73 8.14
CA GLU A 19 3.19 7.55 8.88
C GLU A 19 1.89 7.92 9.63
N ASP A 20 0.75 7.36 9.21
CA ASP A 20 -0.50 7.43 9.97
C ASP A 20 -0.77 6.07 10.62
N ARG A 21 -0.65 6.05 11.96
CA ARG A 21 -0.93 4.90 12.82
C ARG A 21 -2.22 5.16 13.59
N GLY A 22 -3.14 4.20 13.55
CA GLY A 22 -4.39 4.34 14.29
C GLY A 22 -4.24 4.30 15.81
N PRO A 23 -5.31 4.66 16.55
CA PRO A 23 -5.28 4.69 18.01
C PRO A 23 -4.94 3.33 18.61
N GLU A 24 -4.18 3.32 19.70
CA GLU A 24 -3.80 2.10 20.42
C GLU A 24 -5.04 1.26 20.80
N GLY A 25 -4.89 -0.07 20.72
CA GLY A 25 -6.00 -1.00 20.98
C GLY A 25 -7.02 -1.12 19.84
N SER A 26 -6.89 -0.34 18.75
CA SER A 26 -7.69 -0.52 17.54
C SER A 26 -6.96 -1.35 16.48
N PRO A 27 -7.69 -2.01 15.56
CA PRO A 27 -7.08 -2.70 14.42
C PRO A 27 -6.16 -1.83 13.57
N ARG A 28 -6.42 -0.52 13.51
CA ARG A 28 -5.59 0.44 12.76
C ARG A 28 -4.21 0.62 13.38
N ALA A 29 -4.01 0.28 14.65
CA ALA A 29 -2.67 0.29 15.28
C ALA A 29 -1.78 -0.87 14.81
N CYS A 30 -2.37 -1.91 14.19
CA CYS A 30 -1.66 -3.06 13.62
C CYS A 30 -1.05 -2.78 12.25
N GLY A 31 -1.25 -1.59 11.70
CA GLY A 31 -0.75 -1.24 10.39
C GLY A 31 -0.13 0.14 10.34
N VAL A 32 0.58 0.34 9.24
CA VAL A 32 1.14 1.61 8.83
C VAL A 32 0.54 1.95 7.48
N SER A 33 0.22 3.23 7.30
CA SER A 33 -0.26 3.75 6.04
C SER A 33 0.69 4.81 5.53
N PHE A 34 0.91 4.80 4.22
CA PHE A 34 1.68 5.80 3.50
C PHE A 34 0.86 6.25 2.30
N LYS A 35 0.87 7.55 2.02
CA LYS A 35 0.15 8.11 0.88
C LYS A 35 1.07 9.08 0.14
N GLY A 36 1.37 8.76 -1.12
CA GLY A 36 2.09 9.63 -2.03
C GLY A 36 1.11 10.34 -2.94
N PHE A 37 1.10 11.66 -2.87
CA PHE A 37 0.31 12.51 -3.76
C PHE A 37 1.17 12.93 -4.95
N GLY A 38 0.58 12.99 -6.13
CA GLY A 38 1.16 13.74 -7.24
C GLY A 38 1.26 15.21 -6.87
N THR A 39 2.23 15.90 -7.45
CA THR A 39 2.25 17.36 -7.51
C THR A 39 2.34 17.78 -8.96
N ASP A 40 2.08 19.05 -9.27
CA ASP A 40 2.29 19.63 -10.61
C ASP A 40 3.73 19.39 -11.14
N GLU A 41 4.70 19.30 -10.24
CA GLU A 41 6.13 19.11 -10.56
C GLU A 41 6.53 17.63 -10.64
N ALA A 42 5.80 16.75 -9.95
CA ALA A 42 6.05 15.32 -9.89
C ALA A 42 4.73 14.54 -9.89
N SER A 43 4.24 14.22 -11.08
CA SER A 43 3.03 13.43 -11.22
C SER A 43 3.18 12.05 -10.57
N VAL A 44 2.11 11.60 -9.92
CA VAL A 44 1.94 10.20 -9.54
C VAL A 44 1.11 9.56 -10.63
N ASP A 45 1.77 8.81 -11.51
CA ASP A 45 1.14 8.11 -12.62
C ASP A 45 1.19 6.58 -12.45
N LEU A 46 0.55 5.87 -13.37
CA LEU A 46 0.56 4.39 -13.36
C LEU A 46 1.99 3.83 -13.48
N ALA A 47 2.89 4.50 -14.19
CA ALA A 47 4.27 4.04 -14.34
C ALA A 47 5.05 4.12 -13.01
N ARG A 48 4.82 5.15 -12.20
CA ARG A 48 5.39 5.27 -10.85
C ARG A 48 4.83 4.18 -9.94
N PHE A 49 3.55 3.87 -10.05
CA PHE A 49 2.96 2.72 -9.35
C PHE A 49 3.63 1.40 -9.74
N GLU A 50 3.84 1.15 -11.03
CA GLU A 50 4.47 -0.09 -11.51
C GLU A 50 5.92 -0.23 -11.05
N ARG A 51 6.70 0.85 -11.06
CA ARG A 51 8.07 0.86 -10.51
C ARG A 51 8.09 0.52 -9.02
N LEU A 52 7.22 1.16 -8.23
CA LEU A 52 7.11 0.87 -6.80
C LEU A 52 6.77 -0.61 -6.54
N VAL A 53 5.81 -1.18 -7.27
CA VAL A 53 5.45 -2.59 -7.12
C VAL A 53 6.62 -3.50 -7.51
N ALA A 54 7.38 -3.16 -8.56
CA ALA A 54 8.57 -3.92 -8.94
C ALA A 54 9.65 -3.89 -7.85
N GLU A 55 9.97 -2.71 -7.30
CA GLU A 55 10.92 -2.56 -6.20
C GLU A 55 10.52 -3.35 -4.94
N LEU A 56 9.22 -3.36 -4.60
CA LEU A 56 8.71 -4.17 -3.48
C LEU A 56 8.90 -5.67 -3.76
N ARG A 57 8.68 -6.12 -4.99
CA ARG A 57 8.89 -7.53 -5.37
C ARG A 57 10.37 -7.93 -5.31
N GLU A 58 11.29 -7.04 -5.68
CA GLU A 58 12.73 -7.24 -5.51
C GLU A 58 13.11 -7.39 -4.03
N ARG A 59 12.39 -6.70 -3.14
CA ARG A 59 12.50 -6.84 -1.67
C ARG A 59 11.80 -8.08 -1.12
N ALA A 60 11.50 -9.07 -1.95
CA ALA A 60 10.86 -10.34 -1.60
C ALA A 60 9.41 -10.26 -1.10
N TRP A 61 8.69 -9.16 -1.41
CA TRP A 61 7.24 -9.14 -1.30
C TRP A 61 6.62 -10.00 -2.39
N ARG A 62 5.79 -10.95 -2.00
CA ARG A 62 5.12 -11.87 -2.93
C ARG A 62 3.73 -11.33 -3.25
N GLN A 63 3.38 -11.34 -4.52
CA GLN A 63 2.06 -10.99 -5.01
C GLN A 63 1.23 -12.28 -5.23
N PRO A 64 0.39 -12.71 -4.27
CA PRO A 64 -0.37 -13.95 -4.39
C PRO A 64 -1.51 -13.87 -5.42
N THR A 65 -2.01 -12.67 -5.71
CA THR A 65 -3.15 -12.45 -6.61
C THR A 65 -2.82 -11.51 -7.76
N LYS A 66 -3.60 -11.59 -8.84
CA LYS A 66 -3.45 -10.67 -9.95
C LYS A 66 -3.76 -9.24 -9.52
N ARG A 67 -3.17 -8.28 -10.23
CA ARG A 67 -3.51 -6.86 -10.10
C ARG A 67 -4.98 -6.67 -10.44
N THR A 68 -5.69 -5.91 -9.62
CA THR A 68 -7.06 -5.48 -9.90
C THR A 68 -7.00 -4.10 -10.53
N GLU A 69 -7.78 -3.87 -11.58
CA GLU A 69 -7.82 -2.60 -12.30
C GLU A 69 -9.27 -2.15 -12.50
N ARG A 70 -9.46 -0.83 -12.52
CA ARG A 70 -10.71 -0.20 -12.97
C ARG A 70 -10.38 0.96 -13.89
N THR A 71 -11.09 1.02 -15.01
CA THR A 71 -10.96 2.10 -16.00
C THR A 71 -11.92 3.25 -15.69
N ASN A 72 -11.44 4.46 -15.95
CA ASN A 72 -12.22 5.69 -15.98
C ASN A 72 -13.12 5.71 -17.23
N ARG A 73 -14.02 6.71 -17.30
CA ARG A 73 -14.95 6.86 -18.43
C ARG A 73 -14.26 7.11 -19.78
N ASP A 74 -13.05 7.65 -19.75
CA ASP A 74 -12.19 7.90 -20.92
C ASP A 74 -11.43 6.64 -21.39
N GLY A 75 -11.57 5.52 -20.68
CA GLY A 75 -10.88 4.26 -20.98
C GLY A 75 -9.47 4.15 -20.39
N ALA A 76 -8.95 5.18 -19.72
CA ALA A 76 -7.68 5.11 -19.01
C ALA A 76 -7.83 4.36 -17.67
N ILE A 77 -6.77 3.71 -17.18
CA ILE A 77 -6.80 3.06 -15.85
C ILE A 77 -6.92 4.15 -14.77
N GLY A 78 -8.06 4.16 -14.10
CA GLY A 78 -8.39 5.08 -13.01
C GLY A 78 -8.05 4.54 -11.64
N VAL A 79 -8.00 3.21 -11.49
CA VAL A 79 -7.58 2.53 -10.26
C VAL A 79 -6.74 1.31 -10.63
N ALA A 80 -5.63 1.10 -9.94
CA ALA A 80 -4.87 -0.13 -9.97
C ALA A 80 -4.49 -0.55 -8.55
N GLU A 81 -4.73 -1.81 -8.17
CA GLU A 81 -4.44 -2.32 -6.82
C GLU A 81 -3.72 -3.65 -6.88
N VAL A 82 -2.69 -3.80 -6.04
CA VAL A 82 -2.02 -5.09 -5.79
C VAL A 82 -2.02 -5.40 -4.30
N PHE A 83 -2.17 -6.69 -3.99
CA PHE A 83 -1.95 -7.23 -2.65
C PHE A 83 -0.62 -7.97 -2.63
N LEU A 84 0.18 -7.70 -1.61
CA LEU A 84 1.49 -8.26 -1.38
C LEU A 84 1.55 -8.89 0.01
N SER A 85 2.41 -9.88 0.20
CA SER A 85 2.68 -10.49 1.50
C SER A 85 4.15 -10.78 1.70
N GLN A 86 4.61 -10.62 2.94
CA GLN A 86 5.98 -10.91 3.34
C GLN A 86 6.04 -11.16 4.85
N ARG A 87 6.61 -12.28 5.29
CA ARG A 87 7.01 -12.54 6.69
C ARG A 87 5.96 -12.14 7.75
N GLY A 88 4.70 -12.57 7.58
CA GLY A 88 3.63 -12.25 8.54
C GLY A 88 2.98 -10.88 8.36
N TRP A 89 3.39 -10.12 7.34
CA TRP A 89 2.76 -8.88 6.91
C TRP A 89 1.93 -9.07 5.64
N ARG A 90 0.87 -8.27 5.53
CA ARG A 90 0.10 -8.07 4.29
C ARG A 90 0.16 -6.60 3.91
N MET A 91 0.29 -6.31 2.63
CA MET A 91 0.33 -4.94 2.10
C MET A 91 -0.64 -4.80 0.93
N SER A 92 -1.40 -3.71 0.88
CA SER A 92 -2.06 -3.24 -0.34
C SER A 92 -1.32 -2.02 -0.88
N VAL A 93 -1.16 -1.97 -2.20
CA VAL A 93 -0.68 -0.78 -2.91
C VAL A 93 -1.75 -0.43 -3.92
N GLU A 94 -2.31 0.77 -3.80
CA GLU A 94 -3.40 1.26 -4.64
C GLU A 94 -2.97 2.55 -5.33
N TYR A 95 -3.04 2.59 -6.65
CA TYR A 95 -3.03 3.80 -7.46
C TYR A 95 -4.47 4.24 -7.74
N ARG A 96 -4.75 5.53 -7.58
CA ARG A 96 -5.95 6.18 -8.12
C ARG A 96 -5.57 7.38 -8.95
N ASN A 97 -6.28 7.58 -10.05
CA ASN A 97 -6.14 8.72 -10.94
C ASN A 97 -7.44 9.52 -10.97
N PRO A 98 -7.75 10.31 -9.92
CA PRO A 98 -8.83 11.28 -10.00
C PRO A 98 -8.49 12.37 -11.04
N PRO A 99 -9.46 13.21 -11.44
CA PRO A 99 -9.30 14.18 -12.53
C PRO A 99 -8.19 15.23 -12.34
N GLU A 100 -7.69 15.40 -11.11
CA GLU A 100 -6.78 16.50 -10.75
C GLU A 100 -5.36 15.98 -10.51
N GLU A 101 -5.16 15.04 -9.58
CA GLU A 101 -3.83 14.52 -9.24
C GLU A 101 -3.87 13.03 -8.86
N GLY A 102 -3.01 12.23 -9.49
CA GLY A 102 -2.86 10.83 -9.13
C GLY A 102 -2.36 10.64 -7.70
N VAL A 103 -2.70 9.51 -7.10
CA VAL A 103 -2.33 9.17 -5.73
C VAL A 103 -1.97 7.70 -5.63
N ILE A 104 -0.91 7.39 -4.89
CA ILE A 104 -0.57 6.03 -4.49
C ILE A 104 -0.73 5.91 -2.98
N THR A 105 -1.51 4.94 -2.53
CA THR A 105 -1.68 4.59 -1.13
C THR A 105 -1.06 3.21 -0.88
N ILE A 106 -0.22 3.10 0.15
CA ILE A 106 0.33 1.84 0.65
C ILE A 106 -0.23 1.62 2.05
N LEU A 107 -0.83 0.45 2.28
CA LEU A 107 -1.27 0.03 3.61
C LEU A 107 -0.59 -1.29 3.93
N ALA A 108 0.22 -1.34 4.98
CA ALA A 108 0.86 -2.57 5.44
C ALA A 108 0.37 -2.92 6.86
N TYR A 109 0.03 -4.19 7.09
CA TYR A 109 -0.51 -4.69 8.34
C TYR A 109 0.24 -5.92 8.84
N ASP A 110 0.49 -5.95 10.15
CA ASP A 110 0.90 -7.16 10.86
C ASP A 110 -0.31 -8.09 11.01
N VAL A 111 -0.24 -9.26 10.39
CA VAL A 111 -1.32 -10.26 10.38
C VAL A 111 -1.56 -10.84 11.77
N ALA A 112 -0.51 -11.04 12.58
CA ALA A 112 -0.65 -11.57 13.93
C ALA A 112 -1.32 -10.54 14.85
N CYS A 113 -1.00 -9.26 14.68
CA CYS A 113 -1.69 -8.17 15.38
C CYS A 113 -3.18 -8.12 15.00
N LEU A 114 -3.51 -8.12 13.70
CA LEU A 114 -4.91 -8.08 13.25
C LEU A 114 -5.74 -9.25 13.77
N LYS A 115 -5.15 -10.45 13.85
CA LYS A 115 -5.82 -11.63 14.43
C LYS A 115 -6.19 -11.46 15.90
N LYS A 116 -5.44 -10.67 16.68
CA LYS A 116 -5.83 -10.34 18.07
C LYS A 116 -7.08 -9.47 18.16
N HIS A 117 -7.48 -8.86 17.05
CA HIS A 117 -8.70 -8.09 16.90
C HIS A 117 -9.76 -8.81 16.05
N ASP A 118 -9.65 -10.13 15.88
CA ASP A 118 -10.58 -10.97 15.12
C ASP A 118 -10.78 -10.54 13.64
N ILE A 119 -9.75 -9.91 13.04
CA ILE A 119 -9.74 -9.50 11.63
C ILE A 119 -8.84 -10.43 10.84
N ASP A 120 -9.41 -11.09 9.82
CA ASP A 120 -8.65 -11.78 8.78
C ASP A 120 -8.75 -11.01 7.45
N LEU A 121 -7.62 -10.47 7.00
CA LEU A 121 -7.49 -9.87 5.68
C LEU A 121 -7.37 -10.95 4.59
N GLU A 122 -8.40 -11.76 4.38
CA GLU A 122 -8.38 -12.73 3.28
C GLU A 122 -8.16 -12.02 1.95
N VAL A 123 -7.18 -12.49 1.18
CA VAL A 123 -6.97 -11.99 -0.17
C VAL A 123 -8.14 -12.55 -0.99
N ARG A 124 -9.11 -11.70 -1.34
CA ARG A 124 -10.15 -12.07 -2.31
C ARG A 124 -9.44 -12.33 -3.64
N GLY A 125 -9.38 -13.61 -4.01
CA GLY A 125 -8.87 -14.08 -5.29
C GLY A 125 -9.83 -13.79 -6.44
#